data_AF-A0A2D8DLR8-F1
#
_entry.id   AF-A0A2D8DLR8-F1
#
_cell.length_a   1.000
_cell.length_b   1.000
_cell.length_c   1.000
_cell.angle_alpha   90.00
_cell.angle_beta   90.00
_cell.angle_gamma   90.00
#
_symmetry.space_group_name_H-M   'P 1'
#
loop_
_entity.id
_entity.type
_entity.pdbx_description
1 polymer ?
#
loop_
_entity_poly.entity_id
_entity_poly.type
_entity_poly.pdbx_seq_one_letter_code
_entity_poly.pdbx_strand_id
1 'polypeptide(L)'
;MPMMILKQFIKKLFHLLKRLIMISYPWLEEVAQKLDQLLSSKVLTLEGPKGLGKKEIAHEIAKHKLCSSNNACGDCNACKTFVAGTHPDFFILNNPDSESIKVDQVRELIEFMNLSATSQHKVAIIETCNLMTVQAQNALLKIAEDLNEKSSLILVSDQVRSLLPTIYSRSHRLLIKEPSRIDIDSWIKSLGYHDETVFNFPSYFSPLDILEAIKSGETAMYREIYSGFQNLLLKGSGYEKFIKHFKDLSLTFNEKLVFLNDCLKIQLGKNLNFYPRTENTKELSQEEIFNLSNLIDELTQQIFDLSKVKGLNEQVGMNYFLSKVHSIYN
;
A
#
# COMPACT_ATOMS: atom_id res chain seq x y z
N MET A 1 33.94 -3.06 -32.91
CA MET A 1 32.72 -2.30 -33.26
C MET A 1 31.38 -2.99 -32.88
N PRO A 2 31.19 -4.33 -32.94
CA PRO A 2 29.90 -4.98 -32.61
C PRO A 2 29.53 -4.94 -31.12
N MET A 3 30.52 -5.00 -30.23
CA MET A 3 30.33 -5.00 -28.77
C MET A 3 29.74 -3.70 -28.21
N MET A 4 29.96 -2.56 -28.87
CA MET A 4 29.43 -1.25 -28.45
C MET A 4 27.93 -1.13 -28.74
N ILE A 5 27.49 -1.67 -29.88
CA ILE A 5 26.08 -1.67 -30.30
C ILE A 5 25.28 -2.62 -29.41
N LEU A 6 25.83 -3.79 -29.07
CA LEU A 6 25.20 -4.73 -28.14
C LEU A 6 25.05 -4.14 -26.72
N LYS A 7 26.08 -3.43 -26.21
CA LYS A 7 26.00 -2.72 -24.93
C LYS A 7 24.97 -1.59 -24.94
N GLN A 8 24.83 -0.85 -26.05
CA GLN A 8 23.78 0.17 -26.21
C GLN A 8 22.38 -0.44 -26.29
N PHE A 9 22.21 -1.57 -26.98
CA PHE A 9 20.94 -2.29 -27.06
C PHE A 9 20.51 -2.87 -25.72
N ILE A 10 21.44 -3.49 -24.97
CA ILE A 10 21.19 -4.00 -23.62
C ILE A 10 20.86 -2.86 -22.65
N LYS A 11 21.56 -1.71 -22.73
CA LYS A 11 21.18 -0.50 -21.98
C LYS A 11 19.77 -0.01 -22.35
N LYS A 12 19.39 -0.06 -23.62
CA LYS A 12 18.05 0.35 -24.10
C LYS A 12 16.95 -0.59 -23.62
N LEU A 13 17.22 -1.90 -23.60
CA LEU A 13 16.32 -2.95 -23.08
C LEU A 13 16.18 -2.88 -21.55
N PHE A 14 17.29 -2.63 -20.85
CA PHE A 14 17.32 -2.33 -19.41
C PHE A 14 16.51 -1.07 -19.09
N HIS A 15 16.59 -0.04 -19.94
CA HIS A 15 15.80 1.19 -19.82
C HIS A 15 14.31 0.98 -20.13
N LEU A 16 13.97 0.01 -20.99
CA LEU A 16 12.60 -0.42 -21.32
C LEU A 16 11.96 -1.25 -20.20
N LEU A 17 12.72 -2.13 -19.54
CA LEU A 17 12.28 -2.89 -18.36
C LEU A 17 12.17 -2.01 -17.11
N LYS A 18 13.13 -1.10 -16.88
CA LYS A 18 12.96 0.04 -15.97
C LYS A 18 11.62 0.73 -16.28
N ARG A 19 11.40 1.10 -17.53
CA ARG A 19 10.14 1.73 -17.96
C ARG A 19 8.90 0.90 -17.64
N LEU A 20 8.83 -0.41 -17.89
CA LEU A 20 7.58 -1.17 -17.79
C LEU A 20 6.98 -1.22 -16.37
N ILE A 21 7.79 -1.46 -15.33
CA ILE A 21 7.31 -1.46 -13.93
C ILE A 21 7.14 -0.02 -13.41
N MET A 22 8.01 0.91 -13.82
CA MET A 22 7.98 2.30 -13.35
C MET A 22 6.92 3.15 -14.05
N ILE A 23 6.52 2.79 -15.28
CA ILE A 23 5.32 3.31 -15.98
C ILE A 23 4.08 2.81 -15.25
N SER A 24 4.12 1.61 -14.66
CA SER A 24 2.97 1.06 -13.96
C SER A 24 2.70 1.75 -12.62
N TYR A 25 3.71 2.32 -11.94
CA TYR A 25 3.54 3.00 -10.64
C TYR A 25 4.31 4.34 -10.57
N PRO A 26 3.66 5.48 -10.85
CA PRO A 26 4.34 6.79 -10.93
C PRO A 26 5.07 7.22 -9.66
N TRP A 27 4.55 6.89 -8.48
CA TRP A 27 5.15 7.22 -7.18
C TRP A 27 6.45 6.46 -6.89
N LEU A 28 6.84 5.51 -7.75
CA LEU A 28 8.07 4.74 -7.63
C LEU A 28 9.22 5.32 -8.48
N GLU A 29 9.05 6.53 -9.02
CA GLU A 29 10.10 7.22 -9.78
C GLU A 29 11.38 7.46 -8.96
N GLU A 30 11.26 7.78 -7.66
CA GLU A 30 12.44 7.89 -6.79
C GLU A 30 13.22 6.57 -6.68
N VAL A 31 12.50 5.42 -6.71
CA VAL A 31 13.11 4.09 -6.69
C VAL A 31 13.88 3.86 -8.00
N ALA A 32 13.29 4.26 -9.13
CA ALA A 32 13.90 4.16 -10.46
C ALA A 32 15.26 4.87 -10.55
N GLN A 33 15.32 6.08 -9.99
CA GLN A 33 16.51 6.91 -9.97
C GLN A 33 17.61 6.29 -9.10
N LYS A 34 17.22 5.62 -8.00
CA LYS A 34 18.15 4.99 -7.05
C LYS A 34 18.45 3.53 -7.37
N LEU A 35 17.91 2.96 -8.46
CA LEU A 35 17.94 1.51 -8.71
C LEU A 35 19.36 0.91 -8.61
N ASP A 36 20.38 1.58 -9.14
CA ASP A 36 21.74 1.06 -9.11
C ASP A 36 22.27 0.92 -7.67
N GLN A 37 21.92 1.86 -6.79
CA GLN A 37 22.24 1.81 -5.35
C GLN A 37 21.45 0.70 -4.63
N LEU A 38 20.19 0.49 -5.02
CA LEU A 38 19.37 -0.58 -4.48
C LEU A 38 19.92 -1.96 -4.89
N LEU A 39 20.35 -2.09 -6.14
CA LEU A 39 20.95 -3.31 -6.68
C LEU A 39 22.31 -3.62 -6.05
N SER A 40 23.09 -2.61 -5.66
CA SER A 40 24.36 -2.82 -4.93
C SER A 40 24.17 -3.12 -3.44
N SER A 41 22.99 -2.84 -2.87
CA SER A 41 22.74 -3.04 -1.44
C SER A 41 22.63 -4.53 -1.10
N LYS A 42 23.32 -4.95 -0.03
CA LYS A 42 23.22 -6.31 0.52
C LYS A 42 21.93 -6.48 1.33
N VAL A 43 21.64 -5.53 2.22
CA VAL A 43 20.39 -5.48 2.97
C VAL A 43 19.60 -4.25 2.52
N LEU A 44 18.42 -4.45 1.98
CA LEU A 44 17.52 -3.39 1.51
C LEU A 44 16.24 -3.42 2.32
N THR A 45 15.82 -2.27 2.85
CA THR A 45 14.54 -2.11 3.53
C THR A 45 13.64 -1.17 2.73
N LEU A 46 12.54 -1.69 2.21
CA LEU A 46 11.46 -0.95 1.55
C LEU A 46 10.32 -0.77 2.54
N GLU A 47 10.02 0.47 2.90
CA GLU A 47 8.96 0.78 3.87
C GLU A 47 8.02 1.85 3.34
N GLY A 48 6.79 1.84 3.83
CA GLY A 48 5.73 2.79 3.46
C GLY A 48 4.36 2.13 3.63
N PRO A 49 3.25 2.86 3.46
CA PRO A 49 1.91 2.30 3.51
C PRO A 49 1.71 1.07 2.61
N LYS A 50 0.79 0.19 2.99
CA LYS A 50 0.39 -0.98 2.19
C LYS A 50 -0.08 -0.55 0.79
N GLY A 51 0.12 -1.43 -0.19
CA GLY A 51 -0.45 -1.25 -1.54
C GLY A 51 0.19 -0.14 -2.38
N LEU A 52 1.47 0.17 -2.12
CA LEU A 52 2.28 1.10 -2.91
C LEU A 52 3.22 0.41 -3.91
N GLY A 53 3.02 -0.87 -4.23
CA GLY A 53 3.88 -1.59 -5.20
C GLY A 53 5.23 -2.06 -4.64
N LYS A 54 5.40 -2.06 -3.31
CA LYS A 54 6.69 -2.36 -2.66
C LYS A 54 7.13 -3.81 -2.85
N LYS A 55 6.17 -4.75 -2.81
CA LYS A 55 6.44 -6.18 -3.00
C LYS A 55 6.88 -6.43 -4.44
N GLU A 56 6.17 -5.86 -5.40
CA GLU A 56 6.45 -5.94 -6.83
C GLU A 56 7.87 -5.45 -7.13
N ILE A 57 8.28 -4.30 -6.56
CA ILE A 57 9.67 -3.84 -6.67
C ILE A 57 10.65 -4.81 -6.03
N ALA A 58 10.36 -5.32 -4.83
CA ALA A 58 11.26 -6.26 -4.16
C ALA A 58 11.53 -7.51 -5.01
N HIS A 59 10.47 -8.06 -5.62
CA HIS A 59 10.55 -9.19 -6.55
C HIS A 59 11.33 -8.83 -7.82
N GLU A 60 11.13 -7.64 -8.38
CA GLU A 60 11.87 -7.20 -9.57
C GLU A 60 13.36 -6.97 -9.29
N ILE A 61 13.71 -6.42 -8.11
CA ILE A 61 15.09 -6.32 -7.64
C ILE A 61 15.70 -7.72 -7.45
N ALA A 62 14.95 -8.67 -6.89
CA ALA A 62 15.41 -10.04 -6.71
C ALA A 62 15.66 -10.73 -8.06
N LYS A 63 14.69 -10.65 -8.99
CA LYS A 63 14.83 -11.16 -10.35
C LYS A 63 16.04 -10.58 -11.05
N HIS A 64 16.31 -9.28 -10.85
CA HIS A 64 17.48 -8.62 -11.41
C HIS A 64 18.80 -9.19 -10.89
N LYS A 65 18.92 -9.35 -9.56
CA LYS A 65 20.10 -9.89 -8.89
C LYS A 65 20.36 -11.36 -9.25
N LEU A 66 19.30 -12.16 -9.45
CA LEU A 66 19.40 -13.58 -9.80
C LEU A 66 19.64 -13.82 -11.30
N CYS A 67 19.26 -12.87 -12.15
CA CYS A 67 19.39 -12.97 -13.60
C CYS A 67 20.85 -13.08 -14.04
N SER A 68 21.20 -14.10 -14.82
CA SER A 68 22.57 -14.32 -15.31
C SER A 68 23.13 -13.19 -16.19
N SER A 69 22.24 -12.36 -16.75
CA SER A 69 22.57 -11.19 -17.57
C SER A 69 22.44 -9.85 -16.81
N ASN A 70 22.15 -9.86 -15.50
CA ASN A 70 22.00 -8.68 -14.64
C ASN A 70 21.06 -7.61 -15.22
N ASN A 71 19.92 -8.04 -15.78
CA ASN A 71 18.95 -7.14 -16.39
C ASN A 71 17.52 -7.71 -16.37
N ALA A 72 17.24 -8.71 -15.53
CA ALA A 72 15.96 -9.41 -15.47
C ALA A 72 15.42 -9.82 -16.86
N CYS A 73 16.28 -10.43 -17.70
CA CYS A 73 16.01 -10.63 -19.13
C CYS A 73 14.75 -11.43 -19.49
N GLY A 74 14.21 -12.24 -18.58
CA GLY A 74 13.02 -13.07 -18.82
C GLY A 74 13.32 -14.42 -19.49
N ASP A 75 14.42 -14.54 -20.24
CA ASP A 75 14.68 -15.72 -21.08
C ASP A 75 15.69 -16.71 -20.49
N CYS A 76 16.58 -16.27 -19.58
CA CYS A 76 17.59 -17.13 -18.98
C CYS A 76 16.97 -18.14 -18.01
N ASN A 77 17.68 -19.25 -17.73
CA ASN A 77 17.18 -20.30 -16.85
C ASN A 77 16.82 -19.74 -15.45
N ALA A 78 17.62 -18.84 -14.91
CA ALA A 78 17.34 -18.19 -13.62
C ALA A 78 16.04 -17.36 -13.66
N CYS A 79 15.79 -16.58 -14.71
CA CYS A 79 14.53 -15.85 -14.85
C CYS A 79 13.32 -16.79 -14.99
N LYS A 80 13.46 -17.89 -15.74
CA LYS A 80 12.40 -18.88 -15.92
C LYS A 80 12.05 -19.59 -14.61
N THR A 81 13.05 -20.07 -13.87
CA THR A 81 12.82 -20.74 -12.58
C THR A 81 12.35 -19.77 -11.50
N PHE A 82 12.77 -18.50 -11.56
CA PHE A 82 12.23 -17.46 -10.67
C PHE A 82 10.74 -17.23 -10.90
N VAL A 83 10.31 -17.05 -12.16
CA VAL A 83 8.89 -16.89 -12.51
C VAL A 83 8.09 -18.15 -12.16
N ALA A 84 8.68 -19.33 -12.29
CA ALA A 84 8.06 -20.59 -11.88
C ALA A 84 8.01 -20.81 -10.35
N GLY A 85 8.65 -19.94 -9.55
CA GLY A 85 8.71 -20.07 -8.08
C GLY A 85 9.64 -21.17 -7.58
N THR A 86 10.54 -21.69 -8.42
CA THR A 86 11.42 -22.84 -8.11
C THR A 86 12.91 -22.50 -8.18
N HIS A 87 13.27 -21.22 -8.09
CA HIS A 87 14.66 -20.81 -8.16
C HIS A 87 15.44 -21.24 -6.91
N PRO A 88 16.53 -22.03 -7.03
CA PRO A 88 17.20 -22.65 -5.88
C PRO A 88 17.87 -21.64 -4.92
N ASP A 89 18.23 -20.46 -5.42
CA ASP A 89 18.79 -19.37 -4.61
C ASP A 89 17.82 -18.20 -4.39
N PHE A 90 16.52 -18.47 -4.43
CA PHE A 90 15.49 -17.52 -4.01
C PHE A 90 14.70 -18.08 -2.84
N PHE A 91 14.56 -17.29 -1.78
CA PHE A 91 13.69 -17.62 -0.65
C PHE A 91 12.75 -16.45 -0.36
N ILE A 92 11.50 -16.76 -0.12
CA ILE A 92 10.49 -15.77 0.24
C ILE A 92 9.82 -16.17 1.54
N LEU A 93 9.97 -15.32 2.55
CA LEU A 93 9.21 -15.41 3.77
C LEU A 93 7.99 -14.50 3.65
N ASN A 94 6.85 -15.12 3.36
CA ASN A 94 5.55 -14.48 3.35
C ASN A 94 4.60 -15.32 4.21
N ASN A 95 3.84 -14.68 5.09
CA ASN A 95 2.80 -15.33 5.86
C ASN A 95 1.57 -14.43 5.92
N PRO A 96 0.75 -14.38 4.85
CA PRO A 96 -0.34 -13.43 4.72
C PRO A 96 -1.46 -13.66 5.74
N ASP A 97 -1.63 -14.90 6.20
CA ASP A 97 -2.70 -15.30 7.12
C ASP A 97 -2.31 -15.22 8.60
N SER A 98 -1.05 -14.90 8.91
CA SER A 98 -0.55 -14.81 10.28
C SER A 98 -0.40 -13.38 10.74
N GLU A 99 -0.89 -13.11 11.94
CA GLU A 99 -0.71 -11.82 12.62
C GLU A 99 0.74 -11.57 13.08
N SER A 100 1.62 -12.59 12.99
CA SER A 100 3.04 -12.46 13.39
C SER A 100 3.98 -13.37 12.59
N ILE A 101 5.23 -12.92 12.41
CA ILE A 101 6.35 -13.73 11.93
C ILE A 101 7.21 -14.12 13.13
N LYS A 102 7.24 -15.42 13.42
CA LYS A 102 7.94 -15.97 14.59
C LYS A 102 9.41 -16.24 14.31
N VAL A 103 10.20 -16.41 15.38
CA VAL A 103 11.65 -16.60 15.30
C VAL A 103 12.05 -17.82 14.47
N ASP A 104 11.29 -18.92 14.55
CA ASP A 104 11.62 -20.16 13.82
C ASP A 104 11.51 -19.99 12.30
N GLN A 105 10.52 -19.24 11.83
CA GLN A 105 10.40 -18.90 10.41
C GLN A 105 11.58 -18.06 9.90
N VAL A 106 12.10 -17.16 10.73
CA VAL A 106 13.30 -16.38 10.41
C VAL A 106 14.54 -17.26 10.47
N ARG A 107 14.59 -18.27 11.35
CA ARG A 107 15.71 -19.23 11.39
C ARG A 107 15.80 -20.06 10.11
N GLU A 108 14.68 -20.51 9.55
CA GLU A 108 14.67 -21.19 8.25
C GLU A 108 15.28 -20.32 7.13
N LEU A 109 14.92 -19.03 7.10
CA LEU A 109 15.52 -18.07 6.18
C LEU A 109 17.04 -17.93 6.43
N ILE A 110 17.46 -17.83 7.69
CA ILE A 110 18.88 -17.73 8.06
C ILE A 110 19.65 -18.97 7.60
N GLU A 111 19.10 -20.17 7.80
CA GLU A 111 19.68 -21.43 7.34
C GLU A 111 19.86 -21.43 5.82
N PHE A 112 18.81 -21.05 5.07
CA PHE A 112 18.88 -20.90 3.62
C PHE A 112 19.99 -19.93 3.17
N MET A 113 20.13 -18.80 3.85
CA MET A 113 21.15 -17.78 3.54
C MET A 113 22.57 -18.27 3.83
N ASN A 114 22.75 -19.17 4.80
CA ASN A 114 24.05 -19.75 5.15
C ASN A 114 24.49 -20.86 4.18
N LEU A 115 23.56 -21.48 3.44
CA LEU A 115 23.93 -22.46 2.41
C LEU A 115 24.74 -21.78 1.29
N SER A 116 25.59 -22.55 0.60
CA SER A 116 26.28 -22.04 -0.59
C SER A 116 25.28 -21.70 -1.69
N ALA A 117 25.57 -20.65 -2.46
CA ALA A 117 24.75 -20.28 -3.61
C ALA A 117 25.05 -21.22 -4.80
N THR A 118 24.02 -21.65 -5.51
CA THR A 118 24.14 -22.47 -6.72
C THR A 118 24.21 -21.65 -8.02
N SER A 119 23.80 -20.39 -7.93
CA SER A 119 23.78 -19.41 -9.02
C SER A 119 24.70 -18.22 -8.71
N GLN A 120 24.65 -17.17 -9.56
CA GLN A 120 25.52 -16.01 -9.41
C GLN A 120 25.24 -15.20 -8.13
N HIS A 121 24.01 -15.26 -7.62
CA HIS A 121 23.57 -14.49 -6.47
C HIS A 121 22.48 -15.26 -5.71
N LYS A 122 22.35 -14.99 -4.41
CA LYS A 122 21.29 -15.54 -3.55
C LYS A 122 20.46 -14.40 -2.98
N VAL A 123 19.13 -14.53 -3.01
CA VAL A 123 18.23 -13.48 -2.54
C VAL A 123 17.17 -14.06 -1.61
N ALA A 124 16.99 -13.43 -0.45
CA ALA A 124 15.84 -13.66 0.42
C ALA A 124 14.97 -12.40 0.53
N ILE A 125 13.64 -12.57 0.54
CA ILE A 125 12.67 -11.49 0.78
C ILE A 125 11.85 -11.81 2.03
N ILE A 126 11.59 -10.81 2.87
CA ILE A 126 10.56 -10.84 3.91
C ILE A 126 9.50 -9.80 3.56
N GLU A 127 8.31 -10.23 3.12
CA GLU A 127 7.31 -9.34 2.51
C GLU A 127 6.50 -8.47 3.49
N THR A 128 6.44 -8.86 4.77
CA THR A 128 5.70 -8.18 5.84
C THR A 128 6.55 -8.12 7.12
N CYS A 129 7.77 -7.61 6.99
CA CYS A 129 8.76 -7.66 8.07
C CYS A 129 8.35 -6.86 9.33
N ASN A 130 7.38 -5.93 9.23
CA ASN A 130 6.74 -5.29 10.38
C ASN A 130 6.01 -6.26 11.32
N LEU A 131 5.65 -7.47 10.84
CA LEU A 131 5.01 -8.50 11.65
C LEU A 131 6.03 -9.36 12.41
N MET A 132 7.33 -9.15 12.22
CA MET A 132 8.36 -9.89 12.97
C MET A 132 8.30 -9.57 14.45
N THR A 133 8.23 -10.62 15.28
CA THR A 133 8.42 -10.46 16.72
C THR A 133 9.81 -9.90 17.03
N VAL A 134 9.99 -9.30 18.21
CA VAL A 134 11.29 -8.77 18.64
C VAL A 134 12.37 -9.88 18.61
N GLN A 135 12.01 -11.10 18.97
CA GLN A 135 12.90 -12.26 18.92
C GLN A 135 13.30 -12.61 17.48
N ALA A 136 12.35 -12.57 16.54
CA ALA A 136 12.61 -12.79 15.12
C ALA A 136 13.55 -11.71 14.54
N GLN A 137 13.31 -10.44 14.89
CA GLN A 137 14.16 -9.32 14.47
C GLN A 137 15.59 -9.43 15.02
N ASN A 138 15.75 -9.80 16.29
CA ASN A 138 17.07 -10.00 16.90
C ASN A 138 17.82 -11.18 16.25
N ALA A 139 17.14 -12.27 15.92
CA ALA A 139 17.76 -13.39 15.21
C ALA A 139 18.28 -12.98 13.83
N LEU A 140 17.56 -12.10 13.13
CA LEU A 140 17.94 -11.62 11.80
C LEU A 140 19.22 -10.76 11.80
N LEU A 141 19.57 -10.15 12.94
CA LEU A 141 20.74 -9.24 13.03
C LEU A 141 22.04 -9.90 12.58
N LYS A 142 22.23 -11.19 12.90
CA LYS A 142 23.43 -11.93 12.51
C LYS A 142 23.59 -11.97 10.98
N ILE A 143 22.50 -12.24 10.26
CA ILE A 143 22.52 -12.24 8.80
C ILE A 143 22.65 -10.82 8.26
N ALA A 144 21.98 -9.83 8.85
CA ALA A 144 22.08 -8.45 8.38
C ALA A 144 23.51 -7.87 8.51
N GLU A 145 24.33 -8.40 9.41
CA GLU A 145 25.75 -8.02 9.58
C GLU A 145 26.68 -8.70 8.58
N ASP A 146 26.53 -10.00 8.39
CA ASP A 146 27.53 -10.84 7.71
C ASP A 146 26.93 -11.55 6.50
N LEU A 147 26.42 -10.76 5.54
CA LEU A 147 26.02 -11.27 4.24
C LEU A 147 27.23 -11.45 3.32
N ASN A 148 27.36 -12.67 2.77
CA ASN A 148 28.23 -12.98 1.66
C ASN A 148 28.07 -11.96 0.52
N GLU A 149 29.15 -11.67 -0.22
CA GLU A 149 29.14 -10.70 -1.33
C GLU A 149 28.07 -11.00 -2.40
N LYS A 150 27.74 -12.29 -2.58
CA LYS A 150 26.75 -12.78 -3.53
C LYS A 150 25.40 -13.08 -2.87
N SER A 151 25.07 -12.40 -1.78
CA SER A 151 23.84 -12.61 -1.05
C SER A 151 23.15 -11.29 -0.75
N SER A 152 21.81 -11.29 -0.84
CA SER A 152 21.02 -10.10 -0.51
C SER A 152 19.76 -10.46 0.25
N LEU A 153 19.40 -9.58 1.16
CA LEU A 153 18.19 -9.64 1.96
C LEU A 153 17.35 -8.39 1.66
N ILE A 154 16.09 -8.59 1.28
CA ILE A 154 15.14 -7.51 1.03
C ILE A 154 14.02 -7.60 2.07
N LEU A 155 13.80 -6.52 2.80
CA LEU A 155 12.80 -6.39 3.84
C LEU A 155 11.72 -5.44 3.34
N VAL A 156 10.46 -5.88 3.35
CA VAL A 156 9.31 -5.06 2.94
C VAL A 156 8.41 -4.85 4.16
N SER A 157 8.11 -3.60 4.47
CA SER A 157 7.31 -3.20 5.64
C SER A 157 6.16 -2.30 5.23
N ASP A 158 4.94 -2.62 5.66
CA ASP A 158 3.77 -1.76 5.49
C ASP A 158 3.71 -0.60 6.50
N GLN A 159 4.70 -0.51 7.38
CA GLN A 159 4.81 0.52 8.41
C GLN A 159 6.19 1.18 8.39
N VAL A 160 6.23 2.49 8.60
CA VAL A 160 7.47 3.25 8.68
C VAL A 160 8.10 3.02 10.06
N ARG A 161 9.41 2.76 10.11
CA ARG A 161 10.15 2.60 11.38
C ARG A 161 9.63 1.47 12.30
N SER A 162 9.09 0.39 11.72
CA SER A 162 8.60 -0.79 12.45
C SER A 162 9.70 -1.72 12.99
N LEU A 163 10.87 -1.74 12.35
CA LEU A 163 12.00 -2.60 12.73
C LEU A 163 12.87 -1.99 13.85
N LEU A 164 13.69 -2.84 14.48
CA LEU A 164 14.68 -2.41 15.48
C LEU A 164 15.69 -1.43 14.86
N PRO A 165 16.14 -0.40 15.60
CA PRO A 165 17.18 0.53 15.17
C PRO A 165 18.46 -0.16 14.68
N THR A 166 18.79 -1.32 15.25
CA THR A 166 19.94 -2.15 14.89
C THR A 166 19.85 -2.79 13.51
N ILE A 167 18.64 -3.10 13.02
CA ILE A 167 18.43 -3.53 11.64
C ILE A 167 18.61 -2.33 10.71
N TYR A 168 18.00 -1.19 11.05
CA TYR A 168 18.09 0.01 10.22
C TYR A 168 19.52 0.48 10.00
N SER A 169 20.37 0.41 11.03
CA SER A 169 21.78 0.80 10.91
C SER A 169 22.60 -0.08 9.96
N ARG A 170 22.08 -1.25 9.57
CA ARG A 170 22.74 -2.24 8.69
C ARG A 170 22.04 -2.41 7.35
N SER A 171 20.95 -1.68 7.12
CA SER A 171 20.16 -1.76 5.90
C SER A 171 20.19 -0.45 5.13
N HIS A 172 20.17 -0.53 3.80
CA HIS A 172 19.83 0.62 2.99
C HIS A 172 18.31 0.82 3.06
N ARG A 173 17.86 1.92 3.65
CA ARG A 173 16.43 2.21 3.85
C ARG A 173 15.89 3.10 2.74
N LEU A 174 14.78 2.68 2.14
CA LEU A 174 14.03 3.44 1.16
C LEU A 174 12.58 3.57 1.63
N LEU A 175 12.18 4.81 1.93
CA LEU A 175 10.80 5.17 2.22
C LEU A 175 10.07 5.44 0.91
N ILE A 176 9.05 4.64 0.62
CA ILE A 176 8.11 4.86 -0.47
C ILE A 176 6.96 5.68 0.09
N LYS A 177 6.85 6.92 -0.40
CA LYS A 177 5.82 7.87 0.04
C LYS A 177 4.50 7.56 -0.66
N GLU A 178 3.43 7.80 0.06
CA GLU A 178 2.09 7.75 -0.51
C GLU A 178 1.90 8.91 -1.50
N PRO A 179 1.45 8.64 -2.74
CA PRO A 179 1.11 9.68 -3.71
C PRO A 179 -0.10 10.50 -3.25
N SER A 180 -0.24 11.72 -3.78
CA SER A 180 -1.47 12.47 -3.56
C SER A 180 -2.65 11.80 -4.28
N ARG A 181 -3.88 11.97 -3.78
CA ARG A 181 -5.07 11.45 -4.46
C ARG A 181 -5.21 11.95 -5.90
N ILE A 182 -4.74 13.17 -6.19
CA ILE A 182 -4.75 13.72 -7.55
C ILE A 182 -3.83 12.93 -8.48
N ASP A 183 -2.65 12.53 -7.98
CA ASP A 183 -1.70 11.71 -8.73
C ASP A 183 -2.25 10.29 -8.95
N ILE A 184 -2.91 9.71 -7.92
CA ILE A 184 -3.56 8.40 -8.03
C ILE A 184 -4.69 8.46 -9.07
N ASP A 185 -5.53 9.51 -9.06
CA ASP A 185 -6.61 9.69 -10.03
C ASP A 185 -6.08 9.77 -11.46
N SER A 186 -5.02 10.55 -11.65
CA SER A 186 -4.34 10.69 -12.94
C SER A 186 -3.75 9.36 -13.41
N TRP A 187 -3.18 8.59 -12.48
CA TRP A 187 -2.64 7.26 -12.76
C TRP A 187 -3.74 6.26 -13.15
N ILE A 188 -4.83 6.16 -12.40
CA ILE A 188 -5.96 5.28 -12.72
C ILE A 188 -6.53 5.60 -14.11
N LYS A 189 -6.68 6.89 -14.42
CA LYS A 189 -7.10 7.34 -15.77
C LYS A 189 -6.08 6.96 -16.84
N SER A 190 -4.78 7.04 -16.56
CA SER A 190 -3.73 6.62 -17.51
C SER A 190 -3.75 5.11 -17.81
N LEU A 191 -4.33 4.29 -16.93
CA LEU A 191 -4.55 2.86 -17.15
C LEU A 191 -5.79 2.56 -18.00
N GLY A 192 -6.58 3.57 -18.40
CA GLY A 192 -7.77 3.44 -19.25
C GLY A 192 -9.10 3.55 -18.50
N TYR A 193 -9.10 3.73 -17.18
CA TYR A 193 -10.32 3.87 -16.37
C TYR A 193 -10.78 5.34 -16.31
N HIS A 194 -11.12 5.92 -17.46
CA HIS A 194 -11.48 7.33 -17.58
C HIS A 194 -12.80 7.71 -16.88
N ASP A 195 -13.72 6.75 -16.79
CA ASP A 195 -15.03 6.94 -16.15
C ASP A 195 -14.96 6.78 -14.62
N GLU A 196 -13.81 6.36 -14.10
CA GLU A 196 -13.61 6.20 -12.66
C GLU A 196 -12.92 7.42 -12.03
N THR A 197 -13.25 7.63 -10.76
CA THR A 197 -12.55 8.61 -9.94
C THR A 197 -12.24 8.07 -8.57
N VAL A 198 -11.01 8.32 -8.13
CA VAL A 198 -10.49 7.82 -6.85
C VAL A 198 -11.21 8.45 -5.66
N PHE A 199 -11.87 9.59 -5.86
CA PHE A 199 -12.63 10.29 -4.82
C PHE A 199 -13.89 9.55 -4.37
N ASN A 200 -14.31 8.51 -5.11
CA ASN A 200 -15.41 7.63 -4.70
C ASN A 200 -14.95 6.55 -3.71
N PHE A 201 -13.65 6.29 -3.60
CA PHE A 201 -13.10 5.23 -2.74
C PHE A 201 -12.73 5.75 -1.35
N PRO A 202 -12.79 4.90 -0.30
CA PRO A 202 -12.42 5.30 1.06
C PRO A 202 -11.00 5.86 1.15
N SER A 203 -10.75 6.82 2.06
CA SER A 203 -9.48 7.57 2.13
C SER A 203 -8.26 6.68 2.33
N TYR A 204 -8.43 5.61 3.10
CA TYR A 204 -7.42 4.62 3.47
C TYR A 204 -7.10 3.60 2.38
N PHE A 205 -7.86 3.58 1.28
CA PHE A 205 -7.53 2.71 0.17
C PHE A 205 -6.23 3.17 -0.47
N SER A 206 -5.27 2.25 -0.54
CA SER A 206 -4.05 2.46 -1.29
C SER A 206 -4.33 2.50 -2.80
N PRO A 207 -3.39 2.99 -3.62
CA PRO A 207 -3.51 2.93 -5.08
C PRO A 207 -3.83 1.52 -5.60
N LEU A 208 -3.21 0.48 -5.03
CA LEU A 208 -3.46 -0.89 -5.46
C LEU A 208 -4.82 -1.43 -4.99
N ASP A 209 -5.29 -1.06 -3.79
CA ASP A 209 -6.65 -1.43 -3.34
C ASP A 209 -7.72 -0.81 -4.26
N ILE A 210 -7.52 0.44 -4.69
CA ILE A 210 -8.40 1.12 -5.66
C ILE A 210 -8.40 0.36 -7.00
N LEU A 211 -7.21 0.03 -7.51
CA LEU A 211 -7.09 -0.69 -8.78
C LEU A 211 -7.74 -2.08 -8.71
N GLU A 212 -7.61 -2.79 -7.58
CA GLU A 212 -8.25 -4.07 -7.35
C GLU A 212 -9.78 -3.93 -7.32
N ALA A 213 -10.31 -2.97 -6.57
CA ALA A 213 -11.75 -2.70 -6.50
C ALA A 213 -12.36 -2.28 -7.85
N ILE A 214 -11.60 -1.60 -8.70
CA ILE A 214 -12.01 -1.30 -10.09
C ILE A 214 -12.05 -2.59 -10.91
N LYS A 215 -11.02 -3.43 -10.82
CA LYS A 215 -10.94 -4.69 -11.57
C LYS A 215 -11.99 -5.71 -11.14
N SER A 216 -12.35 -5.75 -9.86
CA SER A 216 -13.38 -6.65 -9.32
C SER A 216 -14.81 -6.15 -9.60
N GLY A 217 -14.98 -4.93 -10.10
CA GLY A 217 -16.29 -4.33 -10.37
C GLY A 217 -17.00 -3.80 -9.12
N GLU A 218 -16.33 -3.73 -7.97
CA GLU A 218 -16.87 -3.23 -6.71
C GLU A 218 -17.09 -1.71 -6.69
N THR A 219 -16.70 -1.01 -7.76
CA THR A 219 -16.79 0.46 -7.83
C THR A 219 -18.22 0.99 -7.77
N ALA A 220 -19.19 0.22 -8.27
CA ALA A 220 -20.61 0.59 -8.20
C ALA A 220 -21.08 0.77 -6.75
N MET A 221 -20.67 -0.14 -5.86
CA MET A 221 -21.00 -0.07 -4.43
C MET A 221 -20.47 1.23 -3.83
N TYR A 222 -19.18 1.53 -3.98
CA TYR A 222 -18.59 2.75 -3.42
C TYR A 222 -19.23 4.03 -3.97
N ARG A 223 -19.53 4.05 -5.27
CA ARG A 223 -20.22 5.17 -5.92
C ARG A 223 -21.63 5.37 -5.39
N GLU A 224 -22.39 4.29 -5.20
CA GLU A 224 -23.74 4.33 -4.62
C GLU A 224 -23.70 4.87 -3.18
N ILE A 225 -22.78 4.38 -2.36
CA ILE A 225 -22.62 4.84 -0.97
C ILE A 225 -22.28 6.34 -0.94
N TYR A 226 -21.30 6.77 -1.74
CA TYR A 226 -20.88 8.17 -1.79
C TYR A 226 -21.99 9.10 -2.30
N SER A 227 -22.71 8.69 -3.35
CA SER A 227 -23.87 9.43 -3.87
C SER A 227 -25.02 9.49 -2.87
N GLY A 228 -25.29 8.39 -2.16
CA GLY A 228 -26.28 8.32 -1.10
C GLY A 228 -25.94 9.25 0.06
N PHE A 229 -24.66 9.29 0.44
CA PHE A 229 -24.18 10.20 1.47
C PHE A 229 -24.28 11.66 1.03
N GLN A 230 -23.89 11.99 -0.20
CA GLN A 230 -24.08 13.36 -0.73
C GLN A 230 -25.56 13.78 -0.74
N ASN A 231 -26.46 12.88 -1.12
CA ASN A 231 -27.90 13.16 -1.09
C ASN A 231 -28.41 13.43 0.34
N LEU A 232 -27.91 12.67 1.33
CA LEU A 232 -28.19 12.90 2.75
C LEU A 232 -27.76 14.29 3.20
N LEU A 233 -26.56 14.73 2.80
CA LEU A 233 -26.03 16.05 3.15
C LEU A 233 -26.78 17.21 2.46
N LEU A 234 -27.22 17.02 1.21
CA LEU A 234 -27.71 18.13 0.38
C LEU A 234 -29.21 18.35 0.41
N LYS A 235 -30.00 17.27 0.48
CA LYS A 235 -31.44 17.33 0.20
C LYS A 235 -32.31 17.04 1.42
N GLY A 236 -31.75 16.55 2.53
CA GLY A 236 -32.49 16.12 3.72
C GLY A 236 -33.43 14.92 3.49
N SER A 237 -33.77 14.62 2.24
CA SER A 237 -34.64 13.52 1.81
C SER A 237 -33.85 12.22 1.69
N GLY A 238 -34.43 11.11 2.18
CA GLY A 238 -33.85 9.78 2.01
C GLY A 238 -32.94 9.32 3.16
N TYR A 239 -32.91 10.05 4.29
CA TYR A 239 -32.18 9.67 5.50
C TYR A 239 -32.44 8.21 5.90
N GLU A 240 -33.71 7.83 6.09
CA GLU A 240 -34.07 6.45 6.47
C GLU A 240 -33.63 5.41 5.44
N LYS A 241 -33.76 5.72 4.14
CA LYS A 241 -33.35 4.82 3.05
C LYS A 241 -31.83 4.64 3.02
N PHE A 242 -31.08 5.73 3.19
CA PHE A 242 -29.62 5.68 3.26
C PHE A 242 -29.16 4.89 4.48
N ILE A 243 -29.70 5.14 5.68
CA ILE A 243 -29.33 4.38 6.89
C ILE A 243 -29.55 2.88 6.70
N LYS A 244 -30.70 2.50 6.13
CA LYS A 244 -31.01 1.09 5.88
C LYS A 244 -30.00 0.49 4.91
N HIS A 245 -29.80 1.12 3.76
CA HIS A 245 -28.85 0.65 2.74
C HIS A 245 -27.41 0.60 3.28
N PHE A 246 -26.97 1.63 3.99
CA PHE A 246 -25.62 1.74 4.57
C PHE A 246 -25.35 0.66 5.64
N LYS A 247 -26.38 0.29 6.41
CA LYS A 247 -26.28 -0.82 7.37
C LYS A 247 -26.17 -2.17 6.67
N ASP A 248 -26.91 -2.36 5.58
CA ASP A 248 -26.98 -3.61 4.83
C ASP A 248 -25.71 -3.86 3.97
N LEU A 249 -24.80 -2.88 3.87
CA LEU A 249 -23.50 -3.04 3.20
C LEU A 249 -22.67 -4.15 3.87
N SER A 250 -22.04 -4.98 3.04
CA SER A 250 -21.06 -5.99 3.43
C SER A 250 -19.70 -5.39 3.79
N LEU A 251 -19.71 -4.27 4.52
CA LEU A 251 -18.53 -3.62 5.11
C LEU A 251 -18.54 -3.87 6.62
N THR A 252 -17.36 -4.02 7.20
CA THR A 252 -17.18 -4.04 8.65
C THR A 252 -17.57 -2.72 9.29
N PHE A 253 -17.89 -2.73 10.59
CA PHE A 253 -18.21 -1.50 11.32
C PHE A 253 -17.11 -0.44 11.23
N ASN A 254 -15.84 -0.86 11.30
CA ASN A 254 -14.72 0.06 11.19
C ASN A 254 -14.67 0.73 9.81
N GLU A 255 -14.84 -0.03 8.73
CA GLU A 255 -14.86 0.51 7.36
C GLU A 255 -16.01 1.51 7.16
N LYS A 256 -17.18 1.23 7.75
CA LYS A 256 -18.33 2.14 7.75
C LYS A 256 -18.02 3.46 8.47
N LEU A 257 -17.40 3.42 9.65
CA LEU A 257 -17.03 4.63 10.38
C LEU A 257 -15.95 5.44 9.68
N VAL A 258 -14.93 4.76 9.13
CA VAL A 258 -13.88 5.45 8.38
C VAL A 258 -14.46 6.13 7.14
N PHE A 259 -15.32 5.43 6.40
CA PHE A 259 -16.03 6.02 5.26
C PHE A 259 -16.82 7.28 5.65
N LEU A 260 -17.57 7.21 6.77
CA LEU A 260 -18.32 8.35 7.28
C LEU A 260 -17.39 9.53 7.61
N ASN A 261 -16.28 9.26 8.30
CA ASN A 261 -15.27 10.24 8.65
C ASN A 261 -14.66 10.91 7.40
N ASP A 262 -14.35 10.13 6.37
CA ASP A 262 -13.78 10.63 5.12
C ASP A 262 -14.71 11.58 4.40
N CYS A 263 -16.00 11.20 4.31
CA CYS A 263 -16.98 12.05 3.64
C CYS A 263 -17.19 13.37 4.38
N LEU A 264 -17.19 13.36 5.71
CA LEU A 264 -17.29 14.57 6.54
C LEU A 264 -16.03 15.45 6.39
N LYS A 265 -14.83 14.86 6.39
CA LYS A 265 -13.56 15.59 6.16
C LYS A 265 -13.50 16.23 4.79
N ILE A 266 -13.95 15.53 3.75
CA ILE A 266 -14.04 16.09 2.40
C ILE A 266 -15.01 17.28 2.39
N GLN A 267 -16.17 17.15 3.05
CA GLN A 267 -17.16 18.23 3.09
C GLN A 267 -16.67 19.45 3.89
N LEU A 268 -15.97 19.23 5.01
CA LEU A 268 -15.29 20.28 5.75
C LEU A 268 -14.23 20.96 4.88
N GLY A 269 -13.38 20.18 4.20
CA GLY A 269 -12.33 20.69 3.33
C GLY A 269 -12.85 21.50 2.14
N LYS A 270 -14.00 21.13 1.57
CA LYS A 270 -14.69 21.94 0.54
C LYS A 270 -15.21 23.27 1.09
N ASN A 271 -15.75 23.29 2.31
CA ASN A 271 -16.22 24.52 2.97
C ASN A 271 -15.06 25.44 3.38
N LEU A 272 -13.90 24.87 3.71
CA LEU A 272 -12.66 25.60 4.01
C LEU A 272 -11.79 25.91 2.78
N ASN A 273 -12.26 25.61 1.56
CA ASN A 273 -11.55 25.81 0.29
C ASN A 273 -10.21 25.06 0.16
N PHE A 274 -10.00 23.98 0.92
CA PHE A 274 -8.89 23.04 0.71
C PHE A 274 -9.11 22.12 -0.49
N TYR A 275 -10.38 21.84 -0.83
CA TYR A 275 -10.77 21.02 -1.98
C TYR A 275 -11.69 21.82 -2.92
N PRO A 276 -11.68 21.52 -4.24
CA PRO A 276 -12.60 22.13 -5.19
C PRO A 276 -14.06 21.87 -4.79
N ARG A 277 -14.88 22.92 -4.82
CA ARG A 277 -16.33 22.80 -4.62
C ARG A 277 -16.95 22.15 -5.87
N THR A 278 -17.79 21.16 -5.65
CA THR A 278 -18.64 20.52 -6.68
C THR A 278 -20.03 21.15 -6.66
N GLU A 279 -20.81 21.04 -7.75
CA GLU A 279 -22.22 21.54 -7.81
C GLU A 279 -23.07 21.05 -6.62
N ASN A 280 -22.74 19.86 -6.12
CA ASN A 280 -23.35 19.19 -4.98
C ASN A 280 -22.67 19.53 -3.63
N THR A 281 -22.26 20.77 -3.37
CA THR A 281 -21.64 21.15 -2.08
C THR A 281 -22.56 22.09 -1.31
N LYS A 282 -23.10 21.64 -0.16
CA LYS A 282 -23.83 22.51 0.77
C LYS A 282 -22.84 23.50 1.39
N GLU A 283 -23.11 24.80 1.26
CA GLU A 283 -22.41 25.81 2.05
C GLU A 283 -22.88 25.72 3.50
N LEU A 284 -21.92 25.59 4.41
CA LEU A 284 -22.15 25.49 5.84
C LEU A 284 -21.86 26.83 6.52
N SER A 285 -22.69 27.19 7.49
CA SER A 285 -22.46 28.27 8.44
C SER A 285 -21.24 27.99 9.33
N GLN A 286 -20.71 29.01 10.00
CA GLN A 286 -19.58 28.82 10.93
C GLN A 286 -19.91 27.85 12.07
N GLU A 287 -21.15 27.84 12.55
CA GLU A 287 -21.61 26.92 13.59
C GLU A 287 -21.69 25.48 13.06
N GLU A 288 -22.24 25.26 11.86
CA GLU A 288 -22.25 23.95 11.22
C GLU A 288 -20.83 23.42 10.95
N ILE A 289 -19.90 24.30 10.53
CA ILE A 289 -18.48 23.96 10.34
C ILE A 289 -17.84 23.52 11.66
N PHE A 290 -18.10 24.25 12.76
CA PHE A 290 -17.59 23.91 14.08
C PHE A 290 -18.13 22.57 14.57
N ASN A 291 -19.44 22.34 14.46
CA ASN A 291 -20.08 21.09 14.84
C ASN A 291 -19.60 19.91 13.99
N LEU A 292 -19.37 20.13 12.69
CA LEU A 292 -18.80 19.15 11.78
C LEU A 292 -17.37 18.77 12.18
N SER A 293 -16.54 19.76 12.55
CA SER A 293 -15.18 19.52 13.04
C SER A 293 -15.18 18.66 14.31
N ASN A 294 -16.01 19.00 15.29
CA ASN A 294 -16.12 18.21 16.54
C ASN A 294 -16.58 16.78 16.28
N LEU A 295 -17.53 16.59 15.34
CA LEU A 295 -18.00 15.27 14.95
C LEU A 295 -16.91 14.43 14.29
N ILE A 296 -16.08 15.05 13.44
CA ILE A 296 -14.93 14.41 12.80
C ILE A 296 -13.91 13.97 13.86
N ASP A 297 -13.64 14.78 14.87
CA ASP A 297 -12.72 14.44 15.95
C ASP A 297 -13.25 13.26 16.78
N GLU A 298 -14.54 13.28 17.13
CA GLU A 298 -15.20 12.18 17.85
C GLU A 298 -15.19 10.86 17.06
N LEU A 299 -15.50 10.93 15.76
CA LEU A 299 -15.41 9.78 14.85
C LEU A 299 -13.98 9.24 14.75
N THR A 300 -13.00 10.13 14.63
CA THR A 300 -11.59 9.76 14.54
C THR A 300 -11.12 9.05 15.81
N GLN A 301 -11.54 9.54 16.98
CA GLN A 301 -11.26 8.89 18.26
C GLN A 301 -11.92 7.50 18.34
N GLN A 302 -13.18 7.38 17.94
CA GLN A 302 -13.87 6.09 17.98
C GLN A 302 -13.26 5.05 17.03
N ILE A 303 -12.84 5.46 15.83
CA ILE A 303 -12.09 4.60 14.89
C ILE A 303 -10.79 4.11 15.55
N PHE A 304 -10.07 5.00 16.23
CA PHE A 304 -8.84 4.64 16.93
C PHE A 304 -9.10 3.66 18.08
N ASP A 305 -10.14 3.85 18.87
CA ASP A 305 -10.45 2.95 19.98
C ASP A 305 -10.91 1.55 19.52
N LEU A 306 -11.67 1.49 18.42
CA LEU A 306 -12.05 0.24 17.76
C LEU A 306 -10.84 -0.56 17.24
N SER A 307 -9.78 0.13 16.82
CA SER A 307 -8.54 -0.54 16.42
C SER A 307 -7.85 -1.26 17.59
N LYS A 308 -8.18 -0.90 18.85
CA LYS A 308 -7.60 -1.48 20.07
C LYS A 308 -8.46 -2.56 20.72
N VAL A 309 -9.80 -2.47 20.64
CA VAL A 309 -10.72 -3.40 21.32
C VAL A 309 -11.85 -3.80 20.38
N LYS A 310 -11.92 -5.10 20.02
CA LYS A 310 -13.04 -5.68 19.26
C LYS A 310 -14.21 -5.93 20.22
N GLY A 311 -15.23 -5.08 20.24
CA GLY A 311 -16.40 -5.32 21.12
C GLY A 311 -17.52 -4.28 21.16
N LEU A 312 -17.49 -3.24 20.33
CA LEU A 312 -18.55 -2.22 20.31
C LEU A 312 -19.77 -2.68 19.49
N ASN A 313 -20.96 -2.30 19.96
CA ASN A 313 -22.22 -2.55 19.25
C ASN A 313 -22.32 -1.60 18.03
N GLU A 314 -22.11 -2.15 16.84
CA GLU A 314 -22.18 -1.45 15.55
C GLU A 314 -23.47 -0.65 15.38
N GLN A 315 -24.61 -1.23 15.76
CA GLN A 315 -25.91 -0.62 15.51
C GLN A 315 -26.14 0.65 16.32
N VAL A 316 -25.70 0.66 17.59
CA VAL A 316 -25.81 1.83 18.47
C VAL A 316 -24.87 2.94 18.02
N GLY A 317 -23.61 2.60 17.72
CA GLY A 317 -22.61 3.57 17.26
C GLY A 317 -22.98 4.20 15.91
N MET A 318 -23.45 3.40 14.95
CA MET A 318 -23.86 3.92 13.64
C MET A 318 -25.05 4.88 13.73
N ASN A 319 -26.08 4.53 14.51
CA ASN A 319 -27.26 5.40 14.68
C ASN A 319 -26.88 6.75 15.29
N TYR A 320 -25.99 6.73 16.28
CA TYR A 320 -25.51 7.94 16.95
C TYR A 320 -24.83 8.90 15.96
N PHE A 321 -23.83 8.45 15.22
CA PHE A 321 -23.13 9.34 14.29
C PHE A 321 -24.00 9.80 13.14
N LEU A 322 -24.81 8.92 12.55
CA LEU A 322 -25.71 9.29 11.45
C LEU A 322 -26.75 10.32 11.91
N SER A 323 -27.24 10.25 13.16
CA SER A 323 -28.13 11.26 13.72
C SER A 323 -27.45 12.63 13.91
N LYS A 324 -26.19 12.65 14.37
CA LYS A 324 -25.40 13.89 14.48
C LYS A 324 -25.11 14.51 13.12
N VAL A 325 -24.81 13.69 12.11
CA VAL A 325 -24.70 14.19 10.74
C VAL A 325 -26.03 14.80 10.30
N HIS A 326 -27.15 14.12 10.53
CA HIS A 326 -28.46 14.65 10.15
C HIS A 326 -28.76 16.02 10.77
N SER A 327 -28.46 16.20 12.07
CA SER A 327 -28.71 17.46 12.79
C SER A 327 -27.79 18.61 12.39
N ILE A 328 -26.63 18.33 11.80
CA ILE A 328 -25.75 19.40 11.29
C ILE A 328 -26.28 19.92 9.95
N TYR A 329 -26.96 19.07 9.17
CA TYR A 329 -27.35 19.41 7.80
C TYR A 329 -28.84 19.76 7.63
N ASN A 330 -29.68 19.54 8.65
CA ASN A 330 -31.12 19.83 8.67
C ASN A 330 -31.51 20.49 9.99
#